data_AF-A0A1Z3HH96-F1
#
_entry.id   AF-A0A1Z3HH96-F1
#
_cell.length_a   1.000
_cell.length_b   1.000
_cell.length_c   1.000
_cell.angle_alpha   90.00
_cell.angle_beta   90.00
_cell.angle_gamma   90.00
#
_symmetry.space_group_name_H-M   'P 1'
#
loop_
_entity.id
_entity.type
_entity.pdbx_description
1 polymer ?
#
loop_
_entity_poly.entity_id
_entity_poly.type
_entity_poly.pdbx_seq_one_letter_code
_entity_poly.pdbx_strand_id
1 'polypeptide(L)'
;MQRQPLWFSVLSLVTLAFVALVVGILPQPLQPVESLTGLPSLHQSAEAALVPAVSQEQATTDLTVPASHLLAQSAPNYTPREEIALADPSNYGERYLTDAYGRPIQHDFIIVIHETVGSARSAINLFQTPHPRDADQVSYHSLISRDGTVIYIVPPEKRAYGAGNSVFQGPNGSETVVTNPNFPPSVNNFAYHVSLETPADGRGNGRSHSGYTQAQYESLAWLLARTDIPDSRITTHRAVDRSGTRMDPRSFSAERFFSLLHRYPSRAGLAG
;
A
#
# COMPACT_ATOMS: atom_id res chain seq x y z
N MET A 1 -34.82 -47.46 -77.11
CA MET A 1 -33.46 -47.53 -76.53
C MET A 1 -33.32 -46.36 -75.57
N GLN A 2 -33.35 -46.62 -74.25
CA GLN A 2 -32.20 -46.54 -73.30
C GLN A 2 -31.75 -45.07 -73.06
N ARG A 3 -31.54 -44.52 -71.86
CA ARG A 3 -31.48 -44.90 -70.43
C ARG A 3 -31.54 -43.58 -69.59
N GLN A 4 -31.99 -43.64 -68.34
CA GLN A 4 -31.90 -42.59 -67.27
C GLN A 4 -30.44 -42.45 -66.70
N PRO A 5 -30.06 -41.59 -65.70
CA PRO A 5 -30.85 -40.76 -64.75
C PRO A 5 -30.31 -39.35 -64.32
N LEU A 6 -31.16 -38.68 -63.51
CA LEU A 6 -31.06 -37.61 -62.48
C LEU A 6 -29.67 -37.02 -62.07
N TRP A 7 -29.67 -35.81 -61.45
CA TRP A 7 -29.12 -35.46 -60.11
C TRP A 7 -28.91 -33.92 -59.92
N PHE A 8 -29.45 -33.37 -58.81
CA PHE A 8 -29.14 -32.13 -58.04
C PHE A 8 -29.27 -30.72 -58.69
N SER A 9 -29.63 -29.62 -57.99
CA SER A 9 -29.31 -29.22 -56.61
C SER A 9 -30.35 -28.27 -56.00
N VAL A 10 -30.65 -28.50 -54.73
CA VAL A 10 -31.16 -27.52 -53.76
C VAL A 10 -29.98 -26.64 -53.32
N LEU A 11 -30.13 -25.31 -53.28
CA LEU A 11 -29.35 -24.48 -52.37
C LEU A 11 -30.20 -23.32 -51.85
N SER A 12 -30.63 -23.46 -50.60
CA SER A 12 -31.29 -22.42 -49.81
C SER A 12 -30.29 -21.32 -49.47
N LEU A 13 -30.64 -20.07 -49.76
CA LEU A 13 -29.93 -18.88 -49.29
C LEU A 13 -30.57 -18.44 -47.96
N VAL A 14 -29.93 -18.81 -46.84
CA VAL A 14 -30.19 -18.20 -45.53
C VAL A 14 -29.03 -17.25 -45.25
N THR A 15 -29.26 -15.96 -45.45
CA THR A 15 -28.36 -14.89 -45.02
C THR A 15 -28.57 -14.65 -43.53
N LEU A 16 -27.65 -15.15 -42.69
CA LEU A 16 -27.57 -14.82 -41.27
C LEU A 16 -26.80 -13.49 -41.13
N ALA A 17 -27.49 -12.41 -40.78
CA ALA A 17 -26.86 -11.15 -40.39
C ALA A 17 -26.36 -11.28 -38.94
N PHE A 18 -25.06 -11.52 -38.77
CA PHE A 18 -24.39 -11.36 -37.47
C PHE A 18 -24.11 -9.87 -37.25
N VAL A 19 -24.97 -9.19 -36.50
CA VAL A 19 -24.64 -7.90 -35.88
C VAL A 19 -23.77 -8.21 -34.68
N ALA A 20 -22.45 -8.06 -34.83
CA ALA A 20 -21.53 -8.04 -33.70
C ALA A 20 -21.79 -6.75 -32.89
N LEU A 21 -22.55 -6.86 -31.81
CA LEU A 21 -22.69 -5.80 -30.81
C LEU A 21 -21.37 -5.73 -30.03
N VAL A 22 -20.36 -5.03 -30.56
CA VAL A 22 -19.20 -4.63 -29.78
C VAL A 22 -19.67 -3.49 -28.87
N VAL A 23 -20.17 -3.84 -27.69
CA VAL A 23 -20.32 -2.88 -26.59
C VAL A 23 -18.91 -2.49 -26.18
N GLY A 24 -18.39 -1.41 -26.76
CA GLY A 24 -17.20 -0.77 -26.25
C GLY A 24 -17.50 -0.33 -24.82
N ILE A 25 -16.82 -0.94 -23.85
CA ILE A 25 -16.89 -0.52 -22.45
C ILE A 25 -16.18 0.83 -22.37
N LEU A 26 -16.93 1.91 -22.56
CA LEU A 26 -16.42 3.27 -22.42
C LEU A 26 -16.05 3.49 -20.95
N PRO A 27 -14.90 4.15 -20.67
CA PRO A 27 -14.50 4.46 -19.30
C PRO A 27 -15.58 5.27 -18.59
N GLN A 28 -15.83 4.92 -17.34
CA GLN A 28 -16.86 5.55 -16.49
C GLN A 28 -16.22 6.56 -15.53
N PRO A 29 -16.96 7.61 -15.09
CA PRO A 29 -16.47 8.51 -14.05
C PRO A 29 -16.25 7.74 -12.74
N LEU A 30 -15.12 8.01 -12.08
CA LEU A 30 -14.75 7.35 -10.82
C LEU A 30 -15.47 8.00 -9.63
N GLN A 31 -15.87 7.20 -8.65
CA GLN A 31 -16.48 7.68 -7.41
C GLN A 31 -15.44 7.71 -6.28
N PRO A 32 -15.14 8.88 -5.66
CA PRO A 32 -14.15 8.97 -4.60
C PRO A 32 -14.64 8.37 -3.28
N VAL A 33 -13.71 7.94 -2.44
CA VAL A 33 -13.99 7.52 -1.05
C VAL A 33 -13.98 8.75 -0.14
N GLU A 34 -15.07 9.01 0.59
CA GLU A 34 -15.21 10.19 1.45
C GLU A 34 -14.64 10.00 2.87
N SER A 35 -14.50 8.76 3.36
CA SER A 35 -13.95 8.47 4.69
C SER A 35 -13.35 7.05 4.76
N LEU A 36 -12.25 6.88 5.49
CA LEU A 36 -11.62 5.58 5.73
C LEU A 36 -11.69 5.14 7.19
N THR A 37 -11.99 3.86 7.39
CA THR A 37 -11.79 3.13 8.65
C THR A 37 -10.60 2.19 8.50
N GLY A 38 -9.76 2.06 9.54
CA GLY A 38 -8.64 1.09 9.59
C GLY A 38 -7.25 1.62 9.21
N LEU A 39 -7.16 2.83 8.65
CA LEU A 39 -5.89 3.55 8.48
C LEU A 39 -5.67 4.56 9.61
N PRO A 40 -4.40 4.88 9.97
CA PRO A 40 -4.13 5.92 10.95
C PRO A 40 -4.71 7.23 10.43
N SER A 41 -5.43 8.02 11.24
CA SER A 41 -5.89 9.34 10.77
C SER A 41 -4.78 10.38 10.91
N LEU A 42 -4.64 11.30 9.94
CA LEU A 42 -3.69 12.42 10.07
C LEU A 42 -3.93 13.25 11.34
N HIS A 43 -5.19 13.37 11.77
CA HIS A 43 -5.53 14.10 13.00
C HIS A 43 -4.90 13.43 14.24
N GLN A 44 -4.86 12.10 14.33
CA GLN A 44 -4.18 11.40 15.44
C GLN A 44 -2.65 11.51 15.43
N SER A 45 -2.04 11.91 14.31
CA SER A 45 -0.59 12.14 14.20
C SER A 45 -0.23 13.63 14.37
N ALA A 46 -1.10 14.54 13.95
CA ALA A 46 -0.92 15.98 14.14
C ALA A 46 -1.21 16.43 15.58
N GLU A 47 -2.19 15.83 16.25
CA GLU A 47 -2.56 16.19 17.63
C GLU A 47 -1.51 15.70 18.65
N ALA A 48 -0.87 14.55 18.40
CA ALA A 48 0.26 14.05 19.22
C ALA A 48 1.53 14.92 19.12
N ALA A 49 1.75 15.58 17.97
CA ALA A 49 2.89 16.48 17.77
C ALA A 49 2.74 17.85 18.44
N LEU A 50 1.56 18.18 18.96
CA LEU A 50 1.23 19.51 19.52
C LEU A 50 0.99 19.52 21.04
N VAL A 51 1.09 18.37 21.74
CA VAL A 51 0.94 18.35 23.21
C VAL A 51 2.30 18.57 23.88
N PRO A 52 2.48 19.61 24.72
CA PRO A 52 3.68 19.72 25.55
C PRO A 52 3.68 18.60 26.60
N ALA A 53 4.85 17.99 26.81
CA ALA A 53 5.07 16.95 27.80
C ALA A 53 4.77 17.48 29.22
N VAL A 54 3.58 17.18 29.73
CA VAL A 54 3.25 17.34 31.16
C VAL A 54 3.56 16.02 31.83
N SER A 55 4.60 16.03 32.68
CA SER A 55 4.93 14.95 33.59
C SER A 55 3.74 14.66 34.50
N GLN A 56 3.28 13.41 34.53
CA GLN A 56 2.42 12.93 35.60
C GLN A 56 3.10 11.81 36.38
N GLU A 57 3.17 12.11 37.67
CA GLU A 57 3.75 11.39 38.78
C GLU A 57 2.83 10.24 39.24
N GLN A 58 3.44 9.27 39.92
CA GLN A 58 2.92 7.96 40.29
C GLN A 58 1.62 7.96 41.11
N ALA A 59 0.83 6.90 40.94
CA ALA A 59 0.03 6.32 42.02
C ALA A 59 0.00 4.78 41.93
N THR A 60 0.37 4.16 43.05
CA THR A 60 0.39 2.72 43.33
C THR A 60 -1.01 2.17 43.64
N THR A 61 -1.33 0.92 43.26
CA THR A 61 -1.63 -0.17 44.22
C THR A 61 -1.83 -1.52 43.51
N ASP A 62 -1.35 -2.54 44.21
CA ASP A 62 -1.29 -3.97 43.93
C ASP A 62 -2.66 -4.66 43.93
N LEU A 63 -2.82 -5.75 43.14
CA LEU A 63 -3.62 -6.94 43.47
C LEU A 63 -3.41 -8.05 42.42
N THR A 64 -3.07 -9.23 42.92
CA THR A 64 -2.57 -10.42 42.21
C THR A 64 -3.69 -11.37 41.77
N VAL A 65 -3.56 -11.97 40.58
CA VAL A 65 -4.29 -13.19 40.15
C VAL A 65 -3.31 -14.10 39.37
N PRO A 66 -3.25 -15.44 39.60
CA PRO A 66 -2.29 -16.30 38.92
C PRO A 66 -2.82 -16.94 37.62
N ALA A 67 -2.02 -16.72 36.56
CA ALA A 67 -1.61 -17.60 35.46
C ALA A 67 -2.64 -18.32 34.56
N SER A 68 -2.76 -17.80 33.33
CA SER A 68 -2.69 -18.60 32.11
C SER A 68 -1.79 -17.89 31.10
N HIS A 69 -0.83 -18.62 30.53
CA HIS A 69 0.25 -18.15 29.66
C HIS A 69 -0.24 -17.32 28.44
N LEU A 70 -0.31 -16.01 28.62
CA LEU A 70 0.13 -15.05 27.61
C LEU A 70 1.10 -14.16 28.37
N LEU A 71 2.41 -14.27 28.09
CA LEU A 71 3.30 -13.17 28.43
C LEU A 71 2.75 -11.99 27.63
N ALA A 72 1.91 -11.18 28.26
CA ALA A 72 1.56 -9.86 27.77
C ALA A 72 2.90 -9.14 27.68
N GLN A 73 3.53 -9.19 26.51
CA GLN A 73 4.69 -8.38 26.22
C GLN A 73 4.17 -6.96 26.42
N SER A 74 4.65 -6.31 27.49
CA SER A 74 4.36 -4.91 27.73
C SER A 74 4.67 -4.16 26.44
N ALA A 75 3.71 -3.34 25.99
CA ALA A 75 3.90 -2.51 24.80
C ALA A 75 5.28 -1.82 24.90
N PRO A 76 6.08 -1.83 23.83
CA PRO A 76 7.41 -1.23 23.89
C PRO A 76 7.27 0.25 24.25
N ASN A 77 8.12 0.74 25.17
CA ASN A 77 8.21 2.16 25.55
C ASN A 77 8.87 3.02 24.44
N TYR A 78 8.66 2.66 23.17
CA TYR A 78 9.20 3.36 22.02
C TYR A 78 8.15 4.33 21.46
N THR A 79 8.55 5.57 21.25
CA THR A 79 7.75 6.55 20.50
C THR A 79 8.73 7.33 19.62
N PRO A 80 8.60 7.25 18.28
CA PRO A 80 9.47 7.97 17.38
C PRO A 80 9.14 9.46 17.39
N ARG A 81 10.07 10.27 16.88
CA ARG A 81 9.75 11.64 16.48
C ARG A 81 8.83 11.60 15.26
N GLU A 82 7.85 12.49 15.21
CA GLU A 82 6.92 12.63 14.10
C GLU A 82 7.13 13.98 13.40
N GLU A 83 7.02 14.00 12.07
CA GLU A 83 7.10 15.19 11.22
C GLU A 83 6.07 15.14 10.09
N ILE A 84 5.74 16.30 9.53
CA ILE A 84 4.88 16.41 8.35
C ILE A 84 5.66 17.11 7.24
N ALA A 85 5.69 16.49 6.06
CA ALA A 85 6.29 17.04 4.85
C ALA A 85 5.40 16.67 3.66
N LEU A 86 4.27 17.38 3.54
CA LEU A 86 3.24 17.07 2.54
C LEU A 86 3.80 17.05 1.12
N ALA A 87 3.39 16.06 0.34
CA ALA A 87 3.65 16.01 -1.10
C ALA A 87 2.89 17.14 -1.83
N ASP A 88 3.37 17.50 -3.01
CA ASP A 88 2.62 18.34 -3.94
C ASP A 88 1.28 17.67 -4.31
N PRO A 89 0.17 18.40 -4.43
CA PRO A 89 -1.15 17.84 -4.76
C PRO A 89 -1.19 17.05 -6.08
N SER A 90 -0.27 17.28 -7.01
CA SER A 90 -0.17 16.48 -8.23
C SER A 90 0.38 15.06 -7.99
N ASN A 91 1.00 14.80 -6.83
CA ASN A 91 1.61 13.50 -6.49
C ASN A 91 0.71 12.60 -5.65
N TYR A 92 -0.58 12.89 -5.50
CA TYR A 92 -1.57 11.97 -4.95
C TYR A 92 -2.95 12.25 -5.55
N GLY A 93 -3.93 11.42 -5.23
CA GLY A 93 -5.30 11.64 -5.69
C GLY A 93 -6.32 10.98 -4.78
N GLU A 94 -7.57 10.94 -5.23
CA GLU A 94 -8.60 10.21 -4.50
C GLU A 94 -8.39 8.69 -4.60
N ARG A 95 -8.84 7.99 -3.56
CA ARG A 95 -9.17 6.57 -3.64
C ARG A 95 -10.55 6.44 -4.25
N TYR A 96 -10.78 5.39 -5.03
CA TYR A 96 -12.03 5.18 -5.74
C TYR A 96 -12.76 3.92 -5.28
N LEU A 97 -14.10 3.97 -5.29
CA LEU A 97 -15.01 2.85 -5.02
C LEU A 97 -15.31 2.00 -6.26
N THR A 98 -15.03 2.54 -7.44
CA THR A 98 -15.15 1.87 -8.73
C THR A 98 -13.86 2.01 -9.51
N ASP A 99 -13.56 1.02 -10.35
CA ASP A 99 -12.45 1.13 -11.29
C ASP A 99 -12.85 1.87 -12.57
N ALA A 100 -11.90 2.09 -13.47
CA ALA A 100 -12.09 2.83 -14.72
C ALA A 100 -13.12 2.19 -15.67
N TYR A 101 -13.51 0.94 -15.42
CA TYR A 101 -14.51 0.20 -16.19
C TYR A 101 -15.85 0.09 -15.45
N GLY A 102 -16.01 0.82 -14.34
CA GLY A 102 -17.23 0.85 -13.53
C GLY A 102 -17.41 -0.37 -12.62
N ARG A 103 -16.39 -1.21 -12.43
CA ARG A 103 -16.47 -2.39 -11.54
C ARG A 103 -16.27 -1.94 -10.08
N PRO A 104 -17.11 -2.39 -9.13
CA PRO A 104 -16.91 -2.08 -7.72
C PRO A 104 -15.56 -2.60 -7.20
N ILE A 105 -14.90 -1.81 -6.36
CA ILE A 105 -13.66 -2.16 -5.68
C ILE A 105 -13.99 -2.55 -4.24
N GLN A 106 -13.60 -3.77 -3.84
CA GLN A 106 -13.90 -4.35 -2.52
C GLN A 106 -12.64 -4.93 -1.86
N HIS A 107 -11.47 -4.33 -2.14
CA HIS A 107 -10.20 -4.79 -1.59
C HIS A 107 -9.95 -4.13 -0.23
N ASP A 108 -9.64 -4.94 0.79
CA ASP A 108 -9.18 -4.44 2.08
C ASP A 108 -7.83 -3.71 1.94
N PHE A 109 -7.45 -2.89 2.92
CA PHE A 109 -6.16 -2.20 2.86
C PHE A 109 -4.98 -3.16 2.98
N ILE A 110 -3.89 -2.84 2.26
CA ILE A 110 -2.58 -3.48 2.42
C ILE A 110 -1.53 -2.46 2.83
N ILE A 111 -0.43 -2.94 3.42
CA ILE A 111 0.79 -2.14 3.60
C ILE A 111 1.79 -2.55 2.54
N VAL A 112 2.34 -1.58 1.80
CA VAL A 112 3.47 -1.82 0.90
C VAL A 112 4.71 -1.12 1.45
N ILE A 113 5.70 -1.91 1.82
CA ILE A 113 6.98 -1.40 2.31
C ILE A 113 7.91 -1.14 1.11
N HIS A 114 8.51 0.04 1.12
CA HIS A 114 9.44 0.56 0.11
C HIS A 114 10.78 0.93 0.75
N GLU A 115 11.72 1.32 -0.11
CA GLU A 115 12.87 2.11 0.30
C GLU A 115 13.07 3.31 -0.63
N THR A 116 13.77 4.33 -0.14
CA THR A 116 13.97 5.59 -0.89
C THR A 116 14.99 5.50 -2.04
N VAL A 117 15.85 4.47 -2.05
CA VAL A 117 17.08 4.34 -2.88
C VAL A 117 18.04 5.54 -2.81
N GLY A 118 17.83 6.45 -1.86
CA GLY A 118 18.46 7.75 -1.73
C GLY A 118 18.45 8.21 -0.27
N SER A 119 18.39 9.53 -0.05
CA SER A 119 18.16 10.10 1.29
C SER A 119 16.68 10.43 1.51
N ALA A 120 16.28 10.55 2.77
CA ALA A 120 14.94 11.02 3.15
C ALA A 120 14.63 12.38 2.50
N ARG A 121 15.57 13.32 2.60
CA ARG A 121 15.45 14.65 2.01
C ARG A 121 15.29 14.63 0.49
N SER A 122 16.02 13.74 -0.21
CA SER A 122 15.88 13.62 -1.67
C SER A 122 14.49 13.11 -2.06
N ALA A 123 13.95 12.13 -1.31
CA ALA A 123 12.61 11.61 -1.55
C ALA A 123 11.53 12.67 -1.26
N ILE A 124 11.64 13.41 -0.15
CA ILE A 124 10.73 14.51 0.20
C ILE A 124 10.73 15.58 -0.89
N ASN A 125 11.91 16.01 -1.34
CA ASN A 125 12.03 16.99 -2.42
C ASN A 125 11.36 16.51 -3.71
N LEU A 126 11.51 15.21 -4.05
CA LEU A 126 10.85 14.62 -5.20
C LEU A 126 9.32 14.68 -5.04
N PHE A 127 8.79 14.29 -3.89
CA PHE A 127 7.33 14.29 -3.66
C PHE A 127 6.72 15.69 -3.57
N GLN A 128 7.51 16.69 -3.20
CA GLN A 128 7.13 18.11 -3.19
C GLN A 128 7.30 18.80 -4.55
N THR A 129 7.93 18.14 -5.52
CA THR A 129 8.05 18.67 -6.88
C THR A 129 6.76 18.40 -7.66
N PRO A 130 6.16 19.39 -8.34
CA PRO A 130 4.96 19.17 -9.15
C PRO A 130 5.19 18.20 -10.31
N HIS A 131 4.33 17.20 -10.44
CA HIS A 131 4.31 16.23 -11.55
C HIS A 131 2.93 16.20 -12.21
N PRO A 132 2.64 17.12 -13.14
CA PRO A 132 1.31 17.23 -13.75
C PRO A 132 0.98 16.08 -14.72
N ARG A 133 1.98 15.28 -15.12
CA ARG A 133 1.78 14.11 -15.98
C ARG A 133 1.68 12.86 -15.12
N ASP A 134 0.61 12.09 -15.26
CA ASP A 134 0.39 10.82 -14.54
C ASP A 134 1.62 9.89 -14.52
N ALA A 135 2.38 9.85 -15.62
CA ALA A 135 3.56 8.99 -15.74
C ALA A 135 4.74 9.39 -14.83
N ASP A 136 4.79 10.63 -14.37
CA ASP A 136 5.85 11.16 -13.51
C ASP A 136 5.44 11.18 -12.02
N GLN A 137 4.15 10.98 -11.73
CA GLN A 137 3.61 11.10 -10.39
C GLN A 137 4.15 10.02 -9.46
N VAL A 138 4.60 10.43 -8.27
CA VAL A 138 5.24 9.52 -7.32
C VAL A 138 5.11 10.04 -5.89
N SER A 139 4.74 9.16 -4.97
CA SER A 139 4.64 9.48 -3.54
C SER A 139 4.48 8.24 -2.66
N TYR A 140 4.70 8.43 -1.36
CA TYR A 140 4.37 7.47 -0.30
C TYR A 140 3.53 8.15 0.77
N HIS A 141 2.88 7.37 1.65
CA HIS A 141 2.11 7.94 2.76
C HIS A 141 3.03 8.34 3.91
N SER A 142 4.01 7.49 4.21
CA SER A 142 5.01 7.76 5.25
C SER A 142 6.42 7.41 4.78
N LEU A 143 7.39 8.14 5.33
CA LEU A 143 8.81 7.87 5.20
C LEU A 143 9.44 7.78 6.59
N ILE A 144 10.30 6.80 6.82
CA ILE A 144 11.03 6.62 8.08
C ILE A 144 12.52 6.87 7.84
N SER A 145 13.03 7.96 8.38
CA SER A 145 14.45 8.34 8.28
C SER A 145 15.35 7.39 9.06
N ARG A 146 16.67 7.47 8.82
CA ARG A 146 17.66 6.61 9.49
C ARG A 146 17.62 6.65 11.02
N ASP A 147 17.26 7.79 11.59
CA ASP A 147 17.13 7.99 13.05
C ASP A 147 15.78 7.53 13.63
N GLY A 148 14.86 7.06 12.79
CA GLY A 148 13.52 6.61 13.19
C GLY A 148 12.45 7.70 13.15
N THR A 149 12.74 8.93 12.71
CA THR A 149 11.67 9.93 12.54
C THR A 149 10.65 9.44 11.51
N VAL A 150 9.36 9.42 11.88
CA VAL A 150 8.24 9.10 11.00
C VAL A 150 7.75 10.40 10.37
N ILE A 151 7.87 10.50 9.04
CA ILE A 151 7.52 11.68 8.27
C ILE A 151 6.26 11.37 7.45
N TYR A 152 5.17 12.09 7.71
CA TYR A 152 3.90 11.97 6.99
C TYR A 152 3.90 12.84 5.73
N ILE A 153 3.57 12.23 4.58
CA ILE A 153 3.74 12.83 3.25
C ILE A 153 2.41 12.93 2.50
N VAL A 154 1.66 11.83 2.41
CA VAL A 154 0.33 11.80 1.77
C VAL A 154 -0.71 11.40 2.82
N PRO A 155 -1.85 12.10 2.91
CA PRO A 155 -2.94 11.68 3.79
C PRO A 155 -3.38 10.23 3.52
N PRO A 156 -3.64 9.42 4.56
CA PRO A 156 -4.04 8.01 4.45
C PRO A 156 -5.30 7.81 3.60
N GLU A 157 -6.25 8.74 3.69
CA GLU A 157 -7.47 8.78 2.89
C GLU A 157 -7.23 9.00 1.40
N LYS A 158 -6.07 9.53 1.03
CA LYS A 158 -5.67 9.74 -0.36
C LYS A 158 -4.92 8.52 -0.90
N ARG A 159 -4.93 8.42 -2.22
CA ARG A 159 -4.17 7.45 -3.00
C ARG A 159 -2.79 8.03 -3.31
N ALA A 160 -1.75 7.51 -2.65
CA ALA A 160 -0.37 7.77 -3.04
C ALA A 160 0.03 6.96 -4.28
N TYR A 161 1.10 7.37 -4.96
CA TYR A 161 1.57 6.78 -6.21
C TYR A 161 2.87 5.99 -6.01
N GLY A 162 2.78 4.92 -5.23
CA GLY A 162 3.96 4.21 -4.72
C GLY A 162 4.38 2.95 -5.48
N ALA A 163 3.45 2.23 -6.11
CA ALA A 163 3.70 0.86 -6.60
C ALA A 163 3.69 0.65 -8.13
N GLY A 164 3.20 1.61 -8.92
CA GLY A 164 3.09 1.44 -10.37
C GLY A 164 2.33 0.17 -10.78
N ASN A 165 2.79 -0.51 -11.84
CA ASN A 165 2.23 -1.79 -12.30
C ASN A 165 2.41 -2.89 -11.23
N SER A 166 1.32 -3.22 -10.54
CA SER A 166 1.37 -4.05 -9.34
C SER A 166 0.09 -4.84 -9.08
N VAL A 167 0.26 -6.00 -8.46
CA VAL A 167 -0.81 -6.92 -8.04
C VAL A 167 -0.44 -7.53 -6.70
N PHE A 168 -1.34 -7.42 -5.73
CA PHE A 168 -1.23 -8.13 -4.46
C PHE A 168 -1.82 -9.53 -4.58
N GLN A 169 -1.16 -10.54 -4.02
CA GLN A 169 -1.69 -11.90 -3.97
C GLN A 169 -2.27 -12.13 -2.57
N GLY A 170 -3.55 -11.83 -2.42
CA GLY A 170 -4.26 -11.98 -1.16
C GLY A 170 -4.88 -13.37 -0.99
N PRO A 171 -5.48 -13.63 0.19
CA PRO A 171 -6.17 -14.89 0.46
C PRO A 171 -7.31 -15.20 -0.53
N ASN A 172 -7.90 -14.17 -1.12
CA ASN A 172 -9.00 -14.26 -2.09
C ASN A 172 -8.55 -14.21 -3.55
N GLY A 173 -7.23 -14.29 -3.80
CA GLY A 173 -6.63 -14.25 -5.13
C GLY A 173 -5.93 -12.92 -5.44
N SER A 174 -5.74 -12.66 -6.73
CA SER A 174 -5.06 -11.44 -7.21
C SER A 174 -5.91 -10.19 -7.03
N GLU A 175 -5.39 -9.21 -6.30
CA GLU A 175 -6.02 -7.92 -6.02
C GLU A 175 -5.26 -6.79 -6.73
N THR A 176 -5.97 -5.99 -7.52
CA THR A 176 -5.45 -4.80 -8.21
C THR A 176 -6.61 -3.92 -8.71
N VAL A 177 -6.32 -2.67 -9.07
CA VAL A 177 -7.31 -1.69 -9.57
C VAL A 177 -6.75 -0.96 -10.79
N VAL A 178 -7.59 -0.75 -11.79
CA VAL A 178 -7.29 0.16 -12.92
C VAL A 178 -8.02 1.47 -12.70
N THR A 179 -7.30 2.54 -12.35
CA THR A 179 -7.89 3.89 -12.18
C THR A 179 -7.79 4.74 -13.44
N ASN A 180 -6.87 4.43 -14.34
CA ASN A 180 -6.70 5.10 -15.63
C ASN A 180 -6.46 4.02 -16.70
N PRO A 181 -7.32 3.88 -17.73
CA PRO A 181 -7.19 2.84 -18.76
C PRO A 181 -5.88 2.89 -19.55
N ASN A 182 -5.17 4.03 -19.54
CA ASN A 182 -3.89 4.19 -20.22
C ASN A 182 -2.70 3.64 -19.40
N PHE A 183 -2.92 3.24 -18.14
CA PHE A 183 -1.87 2.74 -17.26
C PHE A 183 -2.15 1.30 -16.79
N PRO A 184 -1.09 0.53 -16.49
CA PRO A 184 -1.25 -0.80 -15.92
C PRO A 184 -2.03 -0.78 -14.58
N PRO A 185 -2.68 -1.90 -14.22
CA PRO A 185 -3.30 -2.06 -12.92
C PRO A 185 -2.32 -1.84 -11.76
N SER A 186 -2.82 -1.32 -10.64
CA SER A 186 -2.01 -1.00 -9.48
C SER A 186 -2.73 -1.28 -8.16
N VAL A 187 -1.94 -1.57 -7.12
CA VAL A 187 -2.43 -1.64 -5.74
C VAL A 187 -2.62 -0.27 -5.09
N ASN A 188 -2.15 0.82 -5.71
CA ASN A 188 -2.15 2.18 -5.14
C ASN A 188 -3.50 2.58 -4.51
N ASN A 189 -4.63 2.18 -5.12
CA ASN A 189 -5.97 2.54 -4.64
C ASN A 189 -6.32 2.02 -3.25
N PHE A 190 -5.72 0.90 -2.81
CA PHE A 190 -5.97 0.25 -1.52
C PHE A 190 -4.68 -0.04 -0.74
N ALA A 191 -3.56 0.57 -1.13
CA ALA A 191 -2.30 0.46 -0.41
C ALA A 191 -2.06 1.67 0.50
N TYR A 192 -1.47 1.42 1.67
CA TYR A 192 -0.74 2.38 2.47
C TYR A 192 0.76 2.12 2.29
N HIS A 193 1.47 3.13 1.83
CA HIS A 193 2.86 3.02 1.38
C HIS A 193 3.80 3.59 2.44
N VAL A 194 4.73 2.78 2.94
CA VAL A 194 5.74 3.20 3.91
C VAL A 194 7.12 2.99 3.32
N SER A 195 7.95 4.03 3.29
CA SER A 195 9.31 3.94 2.77
C SER A 195 10.34 4.06 3.87
N LEU A 196 11.36 3.21 3.84
CA LEU A 196 12.53 3.31 4.70
C LEU A 196 13.64 4.08 4.00
N GLU A 197 14.23 5.07 4.68
CA GLU A 197 15.44 5.73 4.17
C GLU A 197 16.57 4.71 3.99
N THR A 198 17.12 4.69 2.78
CA THR A 198 18.18 3.77 2.38
C THR A 198 19.50 4.23 3.03
N PRO A 199 20.30 3.32 3.61
CA PRO A 199 21.61 3.69 4.14
C PRO A 199 22.54 4.20 3.04
N ALA A 200 23.59 4.94 3.42
CA ALA A 200 24.49 5.58 2.46
C ALA A 200 25.13 4.59 1.46
N ASP A 201 25.44 3.37 1.91
CA ASP A 201 26.03 2.30 1.10
C ASP A 201 25.00 1.57 0.20
N GLY A 202 23.71 1.88 0.34
CA GLY A 202 22.64 1.33 -0.49
C GLY A 202 22.08 2.29 -1.53
N ARG A 203 22.55 3.53 -1.59
CA ARG A 203 22.05 4.51 -2.55
C ARG A 203 22.35 4.06 -3.99
N GLY A 204 21.38 4.21 -4.88
CA GLY A 204 21.44 3.72 -6.26
C GLY A 204 20.98 2.26 -6.41
N ASN A 205 21.44 1.59 -7.48
CA ASN A 205 20.83 0.36 -8.01
C ASN A 205 21.48 -0.96 -7.54
N GLY A 206 22.26 -0.93 -6.46
CA GLY A 206 22.84 -2.15 -5.87
C GLY A 206 21.76 -3.17 -5.48
N ARG A 207 22.11 -4.46 -5.42
CA ARG A 207 21.13 -5.51 -5.06
C ARG A 207 20.90 -5.64 -3.55
N SER A 208 21.81 -5.11 -2.74
CA SER A 208 21.77 -5.15 -1.28
C SER A 208 22.52 -3.95 -0.71
N HIS A 209 22.35 -3.74 0.60
CA HIS A 209 23.08 -2.77 1.41
C HIS A 209 23.16 -3.23 2.87
N SER A 210 23.83 -2.47 3.74
CA SER A 210 24.02 -2.72 5.18
C SER A 210 22.75 -2.92 6.02
N GLY A 211 21.56 -2.74 5.43
CA GLY A 211 20.27 -2.85 6.10
C GLY A 211 19.79 -1.60 6.84
N TYR A 212 18.64 -1.75 7.51
CA TYR A 212 17.94 -0.66 8.21
C TYR A 212 18.34 -0.58 9.69
N THR A 213 18.28 0.62 10.30
CA THR A 213 18.61 0.79 11.72
C THR A 213 17.57 0.13 12.63
N GLN A 214 17.94 -0.10 13.90
CA GLN A 214 16.96 -0.52 14.92
C GLN A 214 15.82 0.50 15.03
N ALA A 215 16.13 1.80 15.04
CA ALA A 215 15.12 2.86 15.11
C ALA A 215 14.13 2.81 13.94
N GLN A 216 14.60 2.51 12.72
CA GLN A 216 13.71 2.32 11.56
C GLN A 216 12.75 1.15 11.76
N TYR A 217 13.23 0.01 12.25
CA TYR A 217 12.37 -1.15 12.52
C TYR A 217 11.38 -0.89 13.67
N GLU A 218 11.82 -0.23 14.74
CA GLU A 218 10.95 0.14 15.87
C GLU A 218 9.87 1.13 15.45
N SER A 219 10.23 2.12 14.63
CA SER A 219 9.28 3.10 14.07
C SER A 219 8.29 2.48 13.11
N LEU A 220 8.75 1.55 12.27
CA LEU A 220 7.85 0.82 11.37
C LEU A 220 6.86 -0.03 12.18
N ALA A 221 7.33 -0.74 13.20
CA ALA A 221 6.48 -1.50 14.10
C ALA A 221 5.49 -0.60 14.86
N TRP A 222 5.96 0.54 15.39
CA TRP A 222 5.13 1.53 16.08
C TRP A 222 4.05 2.11 15.18
N LEU A 223 4.40 2.48 13.95
CA LEU A 223 3.47 3.05 12.97
C LEU A 223 2.39 2.02 12.59
N LEU A 224 2.80 0.78 12.34
CA LEU A 224 1.92 -0.30 11.88
C LEU A 224 1.06 -0.87 13.02
N ALA A 225 1.50 -0.76 14.26
CA ALA A 225 0.70 -1.12 15.43
C ALA A 225 -0.55 -0.26 15.62
N ARG A 226 -0.64 0.87 14.93
CA ARG A 226 -1.78 1.79 14.93
C ARG A 226 -2.78 1.51 13.81
N THR A 227 -2.60 0.40 13.07
CA THR A 227 -3.56 -0.06 12.05
C THR A 227 -4.18 -1.40 12.46
N ASP A 228 -5.31 -1.71 11.86
CA ASP A 228 -5.98 -3.01 11.96
C ASP A 228 -5.61 -3.98 10.82
N ILE A 229 -4.64 -3.59 9.97
CA ILE A 229 -4.23 -4.40 8.81
C ILE A 229 -3.47 -5.64 9.31
N PRO A 230 -3.92 -6.87 8.96
CA PRO A 230 -3.29 -8.10 9.41
C PRO A 230 -1.93 -8.33 8.74
N ASP A 231 -1.10 -9.18 9.34
CA ASP A 231 0.25 -9.46 8.86
C ASP A 231 0.29 -10.01 7.44
N SER A 232 -0.66 -10.88 7.09
CA SER A 232 -0.86 -11.40 5.73
C SER A 232 -1.11 -10.32 4.68
N ARG A 233 -1.46 -9.09 5.08
CA ARG A 233 -1.65 -7.93 4.21
C ARG A 233 -0.51 -6.90 4.30
N ILE A 234 0.58 -7.24 4.98
CA ILE A 234 1.84 -6.49 4.95
C ILE A 234 2.76 -7.11 3.91
N THR A 235 3.15 -6.33 2.91
CA THR A 235 3.94 -6.80 1.78
C THR A 235 5.06 -5.83 1.42
N THR A 236 5.87 -6.21 0.44
CA THR A 236 6.96 -5.39 -0.09
C THR A 236 6.66 -4.95 -1.51
N HIS A 237 7.27 -3.85 -1.94
CA HIS A 237 7.13 -3.40 -3.33
C HIS A 237 7.55 -4.47 -4.33
N ARG A 238 8.66 -5.17 -4.05
CA ARG A 238 9.12 -6.32 -4.84
C ARG A 238 8.06 -7.42 -4.98
N ALA A 239 7.30 -7.71 -3.92
CA ALA A 239 6.31 -8.79 -3.95
C ALA A 239 5.08 -8.44 -4.82
N VAL A 240 4.69 -7.17 -4.84
CA VAL A 240 3.55 -6.70 -5.65
C VAL A 240 3.93 -6.33 -7.07
N ASP A 241 5.20 -6.09 -7.37
CA ASP A 241 5.66 -5.63 -8.70
C ASP A 241 5.31 -6.62 -9.82
N ARG A 242 4.90 -6.05 -10.95
CA ARG A 242 4.63 -6.77 -12.20
C ARG A 242 5.42 -6.21 -13.38
N SER A 243 6.21 -5.17 -13.16
CA SER A 243 7.15 -4.65 -14.17
C SER A 243 8.46 -5.46 -14.22
N GLY A 244 8.82 -6.14 -13.13
CA GLY A 244 10.07 -6.88 -12.99
C GLY A 244 11.28 -5.99 -12.70
N THR A 245 11.06 -4.74 -12.32
CA THR A 245 12.11 -3.74 -12.09
C THR A 245 12.31 -3.39 -10.62
N ARG A 246 11.39 -3.79 -9.74
CA ARG A 246 11.42 -3.43 -8.32
C ARG A 246 12.07 -4.51 -7.47
N MET A 247 12.92 -4.09 -6.54
CA MET A 247 13.66 -4.98 -5.63
C MET A 247 13.51 -4.57 -4.16
N ASP A 248 12.81 -3.46 -3.91
CA ASP A 248 12.70 -2.84 -2.60
C ASP A 248 11.65 -3.51 -1.69
N PRO A 249 11.86 -3.45 -0.37
CA PRO A 249 13.04 -2.95 0.33
C PRO A 249 14.18 -3.99 0.34
N ARG A 250 15.36 -3.62 -0.14
CA ARG A 250 16.54 -4.50 -0.12
C ARG A 250 17.04 -4.68 1.31
N SER A 251 17.60 -5.84 1.62
CA SER A 251 18.14 -6.16 2.96
C SER A 251 17.13 -6.00 4.12
N PHE A 252 15.82 -6.03 3.84
CA PHE A 252 14.78 -5.99 4.88
C PHE A 252 14.64 -7.35 5.58
N SER A 253 14.60 -7.33 6.90
CA SER A 253 14.39 -8.51 7.74
C SER A 253 12.95 -8.53 8.23
N ALA A 254 12.12 -9.33 7.56
CA ALA A 254 10.72 -9.54 7.96
C ALA A 254 10.64 -10.13 9.38
N GLU A 255 11.49 -11.11 9.70
CA GLU A 255 11.56 -11.73 11.04
C GLU A 255 11.77 -10.69 12.14
N ARG A 256 12.76 -9.79 11.97
CA ARG A 256 13.03 -8.71 12.94
C ARG A 256 11.86 -7.76 13.05
N PHE A 257 11.27 -7.36 11.92
CA PHE A 257 10.13 -6.47 11.89
C PHE A 257 8.93 -7.06 12.64
N PHE A 258 8.50 -8.28 12.29
CA PHE A 258 7.34 -8.92 12.93
C PHE A 258 7.60 -9.19 14.42
N SER A 259 8.82 -9.58 14.80
CA SER A 259 9.21 -9.72 16.21
C SER A 259 9.10 -8.43 17.02
N LEU A 260 9.15 -7.25 16.37
CA LEU A 260 8.92 -5.96 17.01
C LEU A 260 7.45 -5.56 16.98
N LEU A 261 6.77 -5.77 15.85
CA LEU A 261 5.35 -5.48 15.67
C LEU A 261 4.49 -6.25 16.66
N HIS A 262 4.77 -7.54 16.89
CA HIS A 262 3.99 -8.41 17.78
C HIS A 262 4.15 -8.10 19.27
N ARG A 263 5.03 -7.17 19.64
CA ARG A 263 5.12 -6.67 21.02
C ARG A 263 3.98 -5.72 21.38
N TYR A 264 3.29 -5.18 20.39
CA TYR A 264 2.19 -4.26 20.61
C TYR A 264 0.89 -5.04 20.87
N PRO A 265 0.16 -4.77 21.97
CA PRO A 265 -1.09 -5.47 22.27
C PRO A 265 -2.17 -5.33 21.19
N SER A 266 -2.17 -4.23 20.44
CA SER A 266 -3.08 -4.01 19.29
C SER A 266 -2.90 -5.03 18.17
N ARG A 267 -1.81 -5.80 18.18
CA ARG A 267 -1.53 -6.86 17.20
C ARG A 267 -2.03 -8.23 17.62
N ALA A 268 -2.61 -8.36 18.82
CA ALA A 268 -3.24 -9.60 19.26
C ALA A 268 -4.38 -9.97 18.28
N GLY A 269 -4.28 -11.14 17.64
CA GLY A 269 -5.26 -11.61 16.66
C GLY A 269 -5.05 -11.14 15.21
N LEU A 270 -4.04 -10.29 14.95
CA LEU A 270 -3.66 -9.86 13.60
C LEU A 270 -2.44 -10.60 13.03
N ALA A 271 -1.83 -11.47 13.84
CA ALA A 271 -0.76 -12.37 13.45
C ALA A 271 -1.34 -13.61 12.75
N GLY A 272 -1.55 -13.52 11.44
CA GLY A 272 -2.12 -14.56 10.60
C GLY A 272 -1.87 -14.32 9.12
#